data_AF-A0A357J0J4-F1
#
_entry.id   AF-A0A357J0J4-F1
#
_cell.length_a   1.000
_cell.length_b   1.000
_cell.length_c   1.000
_cell.angle_alpha   90.00
_cell.angle_beta   90.00
_cell.angle_gamma   90.00
#
_symmetry.space_group_name_H-M   'P 1'
#
loop_
_entity.id
_entity.type
_entity.pdbx_description
1 polymer ?
#
loop_
_entity_poly.entity_id
_entity_poly.type
_entity_poly.pdbx_seq_one_letter_code
_entity_poly.pdbx_strand_id
1 'polypeptide(L)'
;MQAEEPQDATIVVTGDKRPRPISESITRTEVVDRKEIEEQGARNLSDVLRNHPGIEVREGIRGQEIRMQGLDPEYVLILIDGDRVTGRIDGAIDLSRIKAEEIERIEIIKGP
;
A
#
# COMPACT_ATOMS: atom_id res chain seq x y z
N MET A 1 23.21 -2.48 20.21
CA MET A 1 21.85 -2.87 20.62
C MET A 1 20.96 -2.49 19.44
N GLN A 2 20.77 -3.40 18.49
CA GLN A 2 19.84 -3.19 17.38
C GLN A 2 18.46 -3.45 17.97
N ALA A 3 17.57 -2.46 17.89
CA ALA A 3 16.18 -2.67 18.24
C ALA A 3 15.58 -3.56 17.15
N GLU A 4 15.15 -4.77 17.52
CA GLU A 4 14.16 -5.51 16.75
C GLU A 4 12.91 -4.65 16.69
N GLU A 5 12.61 -4.10 15.51
CA GLU A 5 11.30 -3.52 15.26
C GLU A 5 10.26 -4.65 15.25
N PRO A 6 9.07 -4.43 15.83
CA PRO A 6 8.05 -5.45 15.93
C PRO A 6 7.67 -5.95 14.54
N GLN A 7 7.58 -7.27 14.39
CA GLN A 7 7.15 -7.95 13.17
C GLN A 7 5.63 -7.84 13.04
N ASP A 8 5.15 -6.64 12.70
CA ASP A 8 3.75 -6.35 12.41
C ASP A 8 3.58 -6.03 10.91
N ALA A 9 2.55 -6.64 10.30
CA ALA A 9 2.20 -6.54 8.88
C ALA A 9 2.14 -5.08 8.39
N THR A 10 3.25 -4.56 7.85
CA THR A 10 3.37 -3.17 7.36
C THR A 10 3.24 -3.15 5.86
N ILE A 11 2.20 -2.49 5.35
CA ILE A 11 1.98 -2.36 3.91
C ILE A 11 2.44 -0.98 3.45
N VAL A 12 3.51 -0.93 2.67
CA VAL A 12 3.99 0.32 2.08
C VAL A 12 3.56 0.38 0.63
N VAL A 13 2.77 1.38 0.27
CA VAL A 13 2.37 1.66 -1.11
C VAL A 13 3.11 2.91 -1.57
N THR A 14 4.01 2.78 -2.53
CA THR A 14 4.82 3.90 -3.02
C THR A 14 4.83 4.03 -4.55
N GLY A 15 4.81 5.28 -5.03
CA GLY A 15 4.93 5.60 -6.46
C GLY A 15 6.37 5.64 -7.01
N ASP A 16 7.39 5.37 -6.19
CA ASP A 16 8.80 5.28 -6.62
C ASP A 16 9.26 3.82 -6.58
N LYS A 17 9.89 3.32 -7.66
CA LYS A 17 10.39 1.93 -7.70
C LYS A 17 11.51 1.66 -6.68
N ARG A 18 12.11 2.70 -6.08
CA ARG A 18 13.17 2.58 -5.06
C ARG A 18 12.60 2.76 -3.64
N PRO A 19 12.68 1.73 -2.77
CA PRO A 19 12.39 1.91 -1.35
C PRO A 19 13.39 2.91 -0.75
N ARG A 20 12.90 3.95 -0.08
CA ARG A 20 13.74 4.91 0.65
C ARG A 20 13.23 4.99 2.10
N PRO A 21 14.13 5.13 3.09
CA PRO A 21 13.72 5.33 4.46
C PRO A 21 12.87 6.61 4.59
N ILE A 22 11.79 6.51 5.39
CA ILE A 22 10.79 7.57 5.61
C ILE A 22 11.44 8.90 6.03
N SER A 23 12.59 8.84 6.73
CA SER A 23 13.34 10.00 7.20
C SER A 23 14.00 10.84 6.11
N GLU A 24 14.16 10.33 4.88
CA GLU A 24 14.89 11.01 3.79
C GLU A 24 14.00 11.51 2.66
N SER A 25 12.69 11.26 2.73
CA SER A 25 11.75 11.59 1.66
C SER A 25 11.03 12.90 1.99
N ILE A 26 11.26 13.98 1.23
CA ILE A 26 10.42 15.20 1.23
C ILE A 26 9.08 14.92 0.51
N THR A 27 8.57 13.71 0.72
CA THR A 27 7.45 13.12 0.00
C THR A 27 6.34 12.94 1.02
N ARG A 28 5.13 13.40 0.69
CA ARG A 28 3.98 13.35 1.60
C ARG A 28 3.66 11.89 1.91
N THR A 29 4.02 11.47 3.11
CA THR A 29 3.70 10.15 3.65
C THR A 29 2.42 10.25 4.46
N GLU A 30 1.45 9.42 4.11
CA GLU A 30 0.19 9.28 4.81
C GLU A 30 0.19 7.92 5.50
N VAL A 31 -0.09 7.91 6.80
CA VAL A 31 -0.08 6.69 7.62
C VAL A 31 -1.51 6.42 8.03
N VAL A 32 -1.97 5.20 7.75
CA VAL A 32 -3.27 4.68 8.18
C VAL A 32 -2.97 3.60 9.21
N ASP A 33 -3.37 3.84 10.46
CA ASP A 33 -3.15 2.89 11.55
C ASP A 33 -4.27 1.84 11.63
N ARG A 34 -4.05 0.81 12.44
CA ARG A 34 -5.00 -0.27 12.67
C ARG A 34 -6.38 0.23 13.08
N LYS A 35 -6.42 1.23 13.96
CA LYS A 35 -7.67 1.79 14.49
C LYS A 35 -8.47 2.46 13.38
N GLU A 36 -7.82 3.23 12.52
CA GLU A 36 -8.47 3.87 11.37
C GLU A 36 -9.00 2.84 10.38
N ILE A 37 -8.24 1.77 10.10
CA ILE A 37 -8.70 0.66 9.24
C ILE A 37 -9.98 0.02 9.79
N GLU A 38 -10.03 -0.22 11.11
CA GLU A 38 -11.19 -0.77 11.79
C GLU A 38 -12.40 0.20 11.76
N GLU A 39 -12.18 1.48 12.01
CA GLU A 39 -13.22 2.52 11.97
C GLU A 39 -13.82 2.70 10.56
N GLN A 40 -13.03 2.48 9.52
CA GLN A 40 -13.51 2.51 8.12
C GLN A 40 -14.42 1.33 7.77
N GLY A 41 -14.43 0.24 8.56
CA GLY A 41 -15.19 -0.98 8.26
C GLY A 41 -14.72 -1.67 6.96
N ALA A 42 -13.46 -1.47 6.59
CA ALA A 42 -12.87 -2.02 5.39
C ALA A 42 -12.73 -3.55 5.48
N ARG A 43 -12.93 -4.25 4.37
CA ARG A 43 -12.78 -5.72 4.32
C ARG A 43 -11.41 -6.15 3.84
N ASN A 44 -10.78 -5.32 3.03
CA ASN A 44 -9.50 -5.58 2.38
C ASN A 44 -8.74 -4.27 2.12
N LEU A 45 -7.50 -4.39 1.65
CA LEU A 45 -6.63 -3.25 1.37
C LEU A 45 -7.23 -2.28 0.34
N SER A 46 -7.94 -2.78 -0.68
CA SER A 46 -8.57 -1.95 -1.70
C SER A 46 -9.69 -1.06 -1.13
N ASP A 47 -10.46 -1.55 -0.16
CA ASP A 47 -11.48 -0.75 0.50
C ASP A 47 -10.85 0.43 1.27
N VAL A 48 -9.76 0.17 2.00
CA VAL A 48 -9.02 1.23 2.72
C VAL A 48 -8.48 2.25 1.73
N LEU A 49 -7.72 1.79 0.73
CA LEU A 49 -7.00 2.66 -0.22
C LEU A 49 -7.93 3.52 -1.09
N ARG A 50 -9.18 3.07 -1.34
CA ARG A 50 -10.15 3.81 -2.15
C ARG A 50 -10.56 5.17 -1.56
N ASN A 51 -10.42 5.34 -0.25
CA ASN A 51 -10.78 6.57 0.45
C ASN A 51 -9.67 7.64 0.43
N HIS A 52 -8.47 7.29 -0.05
CA HIS A 52 -7.32 8.19 0.02
C HIS A 52 -7.13 9.00 -1.28
N PRO A 53 -6.98 10.34 -1.19
CA PRO A 53 -6.81 11.19 -2.36
C PRO A 53 -5.61 10.80 -3.23
N GLY A 54 -5.80 10.82 -4.54
CA GLY A 54 -4.76 10.47 -5.52
C GLY A 54 -4.54 8.97 -5.68
N ILE A 55 -5.34 8.14 -5.01
CA ILE A 55 -5.43 6.70 -5.26
C ILE A 55 -6.74 6.41 -5.99
N GLU A 56 -6.66 5.54 -6.98
CA GLU A 56 -7.82 5.02 -7.68
C GLU A 56 -7.76 3.50 -7.70
N VAL A 57 -8.76 2.85 -7.10
CA VAL A 57 -8.91 1.40 -7.14
C VAL A 57 -9.93 1.05 -8.22
N ARG A 58 -9.53 0.26 -9.21
CA ARG A 58 -10.39 -0.17 -10.32
C ARG A 58 -10.55 -1.67 -10.32
N GLU A 59 -11.70 -2.11 -10.80
CA GLU A 59 -11.91 -3.52 -11.14
C GLU A 59 -11.27 -3.75 -12.51
N GLY A 60 -10.11 -4.41 -12.51
CA GLY A 60 -9.41 -4.84 -13.70
C GLY A 60 -9.72 -6.29 -14.03
N ILE A 61 -9.17 -6.77 -15.14
CA ILE A 61 -9.28 -8.19 -15.55
C ILE A 61 -8.68 -9.13 -14.49
N ARG A 62 -7.80 -8.61 -13.62
CA ARG A 62 -6.98 -9.37 -12.68
C ARG A 62 -7.39 -9.19 -11.21
N GLY A 63 -8.52 -8.54 -10.95
CA GLY A 63 -9.02 -8.23 -9.59
C GLY A 63 -9.06 -6.73 -9.33
N GLN A 64 -8.91 -6.33 -8.07
CA GLN A 64 -8.89 -4.91 -7.69
C GLN A 64 -7.47 -4.36 -7.81
N GLU A 65 -7.23 -3.57 -8.86
CA GLU A 65 -5.93 -2.97 -9.19
C GLU A 65 -5.86 -1.52 -8.72
N ILE A 66 -4.66 -1.01 -8.42
CA ILE A 66 -4.42 0.36 -7.96
C ILE A 66 -3.70 1.20 -9.00
N ARG A 67 -4.24 2.41 -9.23
CA ARG A 67 -3.53 3.52 -9.86
C ARG A 67 -3.24 4.58 -8.81
N MET A 68 -2.06 5.18 -8.90
CA MET A 68 -1.66 6.27 -8.00
C MET A 68 -1.22 7.46 -8.83
N GLN A 69 -1.78 8.64 -8.56
CA GLN A 69 -1.48 9.89 -9.26
C GLN A 69 -1.63 9.79 -10.79
N GLY A 70 -2.54 8.93 -11.27
CA GLY A 70 -2.77 8.68 -12.70
C GLY A 70 -1.82 7.67 -13.35
N LEU A 71 -0.84 7.15 -12.60
CA LEU A 71 0.08 6.10 -13.06
C LEU A 71 -0.57 4.72 -12.98
N ASP A 72 -0.22 3.87 -13.93
CA ASP A 72 -0.68 2.48 -13.99
C ASP A 72 -0.09 1.60 -12.88
N PRO A 73 -0.73 0.46 -12.54
CA PRO A 73 -0.31 -0.41 -11.43
C PRO A 73 1.15 -0.87 -11.52
N GLU A 74 1.71 -1.01 -12.72
CA GLU A 74 3.12 -1.41 -12.94
C GLU A 74 4.15 -0.37 -12.44
N TYR A 75 3.71 0.86 -12.15
CA TYR A 75 4.51 1.93 -11.56
C TYR A 75 4.30 2.07 -10.05
N VAL A 76 3.39 1.31 -9.46
CA VAL A 76 3.13 1.31 -8.01
C VAL A 76 3.91 0.16 -7.37
N LEU A 77 4.75 0.48 -6.41
CA LEU A 77 5.45 -0.48 -5.57
C LEU A 77 4.62 -0.75 -4.31
N ILE A 78 4.34 -2.03 -4.06
CA ILE A 78 3.71 -2.50 -2.82
C ILE A 78 4.72 -3.38 -2.08
N LEU A 79 4.98 -3.01 -0.83
CA LEU A 79 5.74 -3.82 0.11
C LEU A 79 4.79 -4.37 1.17
N ILE A 80 4.98 -5.62 1.57
CA ILE A 80 4.37 -6.20 2.77
C ILE A 80 5.54 -6.64 3.64
N ASP A 81 5.63 -6.10 4.85
CA ASP A 81 6.74 -6.40 5.79
C ASP A 81 8.13 -6.08 5.23
N GLY A 82 8.19 -5.03 4.40
CA GLY A 82 9.41 -4.62 3.71
C GLY A 82 9.75 -5.45 2.48
N ASP A 83 9.07 -6.58 2.27
CA ASP A 83 9.26 -7.42 1.09
C ASP A 83 8.39 -6.95 -0.08
N ARG A 84 9.02 -6.82 -1.25
CA ARG A 84 8.32 -6.44 -2.47
C ARG A 84 7.36 -7.54 -2.88
N VAL A 85 6.08 -7.22 -2.87
CA VAL A 85 5.09 -8.05 -3.52
C VAL A 85 5.12 -7.71 -5.00
N THR A 86 5.28 -8.73 -5.84
CA THR A 86 5.19 -8.58 -7.28
C THR A 86 3.91 -9.24 -7.76
N GLY A 87 3.10 -8.50 -8.51
CA GLY A 87 1.92 -9.04 -9.15
C GLY A 87 2.25 -10.21 -10.08
N ARG A 88 1.31 -11.16 -10.22
CA ARG A 88 1.52 -12.36 -11.03
C ARG A 88 1.73 -12.06 -12.52
N ILE A 89 1.10 -11.00 -13.05
CA ILE A 89 1.13 -10.63 -14.47
C ILE A 89 1.18 -9.10 -14.55
N ASP A 90 2.17 -8.55 -15.26
CA ASP A 90 2.41 -7.10 -15.46
C ASP A 90 2.56 -6.29 -14.15
N GLY A 91 2.98 -6.92 -13.06
CA GLY A 91 3.22 -6.26 -11.76
C GLY A 91 1.96 -5.92 -10.96
N ALA A 92 0.75 -6.05 -11.53
CA ALA A 92 -0.51 -5.77 -10.87
C ALA A 92 -0.86 -6.78 -9.77
N ILE A 93 -1.16 -6.28 -8.58
CA ILE A 93 -1.58 -7.07 -7.41
C ILE A 93 -3.08 -6.89 -7.22
N ASP A 94 -3.78 -8.01 -7.03
CA ASP A 94 -5.17 -7.99 -6.61
C ASP A 94 -5.25 -7.64 -5.12
N LEU A 95 -5.57 -6.38 -4.83
CA LEU A 95 -5.62 -5.84 -3.47
C LEU A 95 -6.74 -6.48 -2.63
N SER A 96 -7.76 -7.06 -3.27
CA SER A 96 -8.88 -7.69 -2.57
C SER A 96 -8.46 -8.95 -1.79
N ARG A 97 -7.28 -9.50 -2.10
CA ARG A 97 -6.72 -10.70 -1.47
C ARG A 97 -6.01 -10.41 -0.14
N ILE A 98 -5.69 -9.16 0.14
CA ILE A 98 -5.07 -8.73 1.38
C ILE A 98 -6.20 -8.27 2.30
N LYS A 99 -6.54 -9.08 3.30
CA LYS A 99 -7.69 -8.79 4.14
C LYS A 99 -7.34 -7.74 5.17
N ALA A 100 -8.30 -6.87 5.50
CA ALA A 100 -8.10 -5.81 6.49
C ALA A 100 -7.68 -6.35 7.86
N GLU A 101 -8.18 -7.54 8.25
CA GLU A 101 -7.81 -8.21 9.50
C GLU A 101 -6.31 -8.50 9.63
N GLU A 102 -5.60 -8.66 8.50
CA GLU A 102 -4.17 -8.96 8.42
C GLU A 102 -3.29 -7.69 8.42
N ILE A 103 -3.87 -6.48 8.38
CA ILE A 103 -3.13 -5.23 8.19
C ILE A 103 -3.03 -4.46 9.50
N GLU A 104 -1.81 -4.26 10.01
CA GLU A 104 -1.59 -3.42 11.20
C GLU A 104 -1.40 -1.95 10.83
N ARG A 105 -0.69 -1.67 9.75
CA ARG A 105 -0.38 -0.31 9.32
C ARG A 105 -0.23 -0.23 7.81
N ILE A 106 -0.74 0.85 7.23
CA ILE A 106 -0.50 1.19 5.83
C ILE A 106 0.24 2.51 5.77
N GLU A 107 1.30 2.54 4.98
CA GLU A 107 2.07 3.73 4.67
C GLU A 107 1.96 4.04 3.18
N ILE A 108 1.37 5.18 2.86
CA ILE A 108 1.15 5.63 1.50
C ILE A 108 2.16 6.74 1.19
N ILE A 109 3.10 6.45 0.30
CA ILE A 109 4.20 7.34 -0.08
C ILE A 109 4.00 7.78 -1.54
N LYS A 110 3.40 8.96 -1.73
CA LYS A 110 3.10 9.55 -3.04
C LYS A 110 4.31 10.32 -3.56
N GLY A 111 5.11 9.71 -4.44
CA GLY A 111 6.32 10.31 -5.01
C GLY A 111 6.05 11.62 -5.79
N PRO A 112 7.10 12.42 -6.06
CA PRO A 112 7.05 13.46 -7.10
C PRO A 112 6.92 12.88 -8.50
#